data_AF-R7SI24-F1
#
_entry.id   AF-R7SI24-F1
#
_cell.length_a   1.000
_cell.length_b   1.000
_cell.length_c   1.000
_cell.angle_alpha   90.00
_cell.angle_beta   90.00
_cell.angle_gamma   90.00
#
_symmetry.space_group_name_H-M   'P 1'
#
loop_
_entity.id
_entity.type
_entity.pdbx_description
1 polymer ?
#
loop_
_entity_poly.entity_id
_entity_poly.type
_entity_poly.pdbx_seq_one_letter_code
_entity_poly.pdbx_strand_id
1 'polypeptide(L)'
;QKIRDACAIAGSHGYDYIWINTCRIDKTSSAELSQAITSMFDWYRLADVFYAFLHVVHDTSDSAGPGLSPQNFFESSWFDRGWTLQELIAPDNVVLLSNTWGVIGTKFQFAKTLEEKLKLDAGVLMGTKPLFSVSVAERMFWASARETTVVEYKAYCLLGIFGVSLTPRYGELRPCTERLADSIPCS
;
A
#
# COMPACT_ATOMS: atom_id res chain seq x y z
N GLN A 1 14.63 -6.00 16.29
CA GLN A 1 15.40 -5.18 15.35
C GLN A 1 14.51 -4.25 14.54
N LYS A 2 13.70 -4.74 13.58
CA LYS A 2 12.85 -3.91 12.70
C LYS A 2 12.00 -2.83 13.38
N ILE A 3 11.39 -3.11 14.54
CA ILE A 3 10.61 -2.10 15.28
C ILE A 3 11.50 -0.93 15.76
N ARG A 4 12.71 -1.23 16.25
CA ARG A 4 13.63 -0.19 16.74
C ARG A 4 14.10 0.69 15.58
N ASP A 5 14.43 0.08 14.45
CA ASP A 5 14.86 0.80 13.26
C ASP A 5 13.71 1.65 12.67
N ALA A 6 12.47 1.14 12.71
CA ALA A 6 11.27 1.90 12.35
C ALA A 6 11.06 3.11 13.26
N CYS A 7 11.22 2.95 14.57
CA CYS A 7 11.19 4.07 15.50
C CYS A 7 12.33 5.07 15.23
N ALA A 8 13.53 4.58 14.91
CA ALA A 8 14.68 5.43 14.65
C ALA A 8 14.50 6.29 13.39
N ILE A 9 14.00 5.73 12.29
CA ILE A 9 13.74 6.49 11.05
C ILE A 9 12.56 7.47 11.21
N ALA A 10 11.53 7.09 11.96
CA ALA A 10 10.43 7.99 12.26
C ALA A 10 10.92 9.17 13.13
N GLY A 11 11.69 8.88 14.18
CA GLY A 11 12.26 9.89 15.06
C GLY A 11 13.25 10.82 14.35
N SER A 12 14.08 10.31 13.42
CA SER A 12 14.98 11.16 12.63
C SER A 12 14.24 12.10 11.68
N HIS A 13 13.00 11.77 11.31
CA HIS A 13 12.12 12.63 10.51
C HIS A 13 11.19 13.50 11.38
N GLY A 14 11.33 13.45 12.72
CA GLY A 14 10.61 14.30 13.66
C GLY A 14 9.27 13.76 14.17
N TYR A 15 9.00 12.46 14.02
CA TYR A 15 7.77 11.83 14.49
C TYR A 15 7.95 11.14 15.85
N ASP A 16 7.07 11.45 16.80
CA ASP A 16 7.06 10.84 18.14
C ASP A 16 6.41 9.45 18.16
N TYR A 17 5.50 9.18 17.21
CA TYR A 17 4.73 7.95 17.15
C TYR A 17 4.80 7.34 15.74
N ILE A 18 4.88 6.02 15.69
CA ILE A 18 4.75 5.24 14.45
C ILE A 18 3.81 4.06 14.68
N TRP A 19 2.92 3.84 13.71
CA TRP A 19 2.11 2.64 13.64
C TRP A 19 2.73 1.62 12.69
N ILE A 20 2.80 0.35 13.11
CA ILE A 20 3.45 -0.72 12.34
C ILE A 20 2.42 -1.81 12.04
N ASN A 21 2.02 -1.89 10.77
CA ASN A 21 0.97 -2.80 10.27
C ASN A 21 1.21 -4.28 10.65
N THR A 22 2.47 -4.73 10.68
CA THR A 22 2.81 -6.14 10.93
C THR A 22 2.75 -6.57 12.40
N CYS A 23 2.76 -5.63 13.35
CA CYS A 23 2.89 -5.95 14.78
C CYS A 23 1.66 -5.60 15.63
N ARG A 24 0.69 -4.86 15.06
CA ARG A 24 -0.37 -4.19 15.84
C ARG A 24 -1.79 -4.68 15.57
N ILE A 25 -2.00 -5.64 14.67
CA ILE A 25 -3.33 -6.22 14.41
C ILE A 25 -3.37 -7.62 15.03
N ASP A 26 -4.14 -7.78 16.10
CA ASP A 26 -4.45 -9.11 16.63
C ASP A 26 -5.34 -9.87 15.64
N LYS A 27 -4.72 -10.81 14.92
CA LYS A 27 -5.42 -11.68 13.98
C LYS A 27 -6.26 -12.77 14.66
N THR A 28 -6.13 -12.94 15.97
CA THR A 28 -6.94 -13.89 16.76
C THR A 28 -8.28 -13.28 17.18
N SER A 29 -8.37 -11.95 17.23
CA SER A 29 -9.60 -11.21 17.46
C SER A 29 -10.28 -10.86 16.13
N SER A 30 -11.36 -11.56 15.79
CA SER A 30 -12.13 -11.30 14.57
C SER A 30 -12.71 -9.88 14.52
N ALA A 31 -13.06 -9.31 15.68
CA ALA A 31 -13.56 -7.95 15.80
C ALA A 31 -12.47 -6.91 15.51
N GLU A 32 -11.29 -7.06 16.11
CA GLU A 32 -10.15 -6.16 15.87
C GLU A 32 -9.66 -6.25 14.43
N LEU A 33 -9.50 -7.46 13.90
CA LEU A 33 -9.12 -7.68 12.51
C LEU A 33 -10.13 -7.04 11.54
N SER A 34 -11.42 -7.18 11.82
CA SER A 34 -12.47 -6.56 11.01
C SER A 34 -12.38 -5.04 11.02
N GLN A 35 -12.27 -4.45 12.22
CA GLN A 35 -12.15 -3.01 12.39
C GLN A 35 -10.89 -2.47 11.70
N ALA A 36 -9.77 -3.18 11.83
CA ALA A 36 -8.53 -2.82 11.16
C ALA A 36 -8.74 -2.80 9.64
N ILE A 37 -9.19 -3.91 9.05
CA ILE A 37 -9.43 -4.03 7.60
C ILE A 37 -10.33 -2.89 7.07
N THR A 38 -11.42 -2.57 7.76
CA THR A 38 -12.34 -1.51 7.32
C THR A 38 -11.79 -0.09 7.52
N SER A 39 -10.77 0.08 8.35
CA SER A 39 -10.18 1.40 8.68
C SER A 39 -8.82 1.66 8.02
N MET A 40 -8.17 0.64 7.48
CA MET A 40 -6.80 0.73 6.93
C MET A 40 -6.61 1.89 5.96
N PHE A 41 -7.54 2.07 5.02
CA PHE A 41 -7.44 3.13 4.03
C PHE A 41 -7.40 4.51 4.68
N ASP A 42 -8.28 4.74 5.66
CA ASP A 42 -8.34 6.01 6.37
C ASP A 42 -7.12 6.21 7.27
N TRP A 43 -6.60 5.16 7.91
CA TRP A 43 -5.37 5.25 8.67
C TRP A 43 -4.18 5.64 7.80
N TYR A 44 -4.08 5.08 6.59
CA TYR A 44 -3.06 5.48 5.63
C TYR A 44 -3.26 6.91 5.15
N ARG A 45 -4.49 7.29 4.80
CA ARG A 45 -4.83 8.62 4.31
C ARG A 45 -4.56 9.73 5.34
N LEU A 46 -4.76 9.42 6.63
CA LEU A 46 -4.54 10.38 7.72
C LEU A 46 -3.10 10.37 8.25
N ALA A 47 -2.23 9.50 7.76
CA ALA A 47 -0.84 9.49 8.17
C ALA A 47 -0.06 10.63 7.50
N ASP A 48 0.76 11.34 8.29
CA ASP A 48 1.64 12.39 7.76
C ASP A 48 2.68 11.81 6.78
N VAL A 49 3.15 10.59 7.05
CA VAL A 49 4.05 9.82 6.18
C VAL A 49 3.78 8.32 6.30
N PHE A 50 3.86 7.63 5.18
CA PHE A 50 3.88 6.17 5.11
C PHE A 50 5.28 5.68 4.71
N TYR A 51 5.87 4.79 5.52
CA TYR A 51 7.16 4.18 5.23
C TYR A 51 6.98 2.77 4.65
N ALA A 52 7.33 2.58 3.39
CA ALA A 52 7.30 1.27 2.73
C ALA A 52 8.69 0.62 2.79
N PHE A 53 8.86 -0.40 3.64
CA PHE A 53 10.12 -1.12 3.79
C PHE A 53 10.25 -2.29 2.79
N LEU A 54 11.21 -2.19 1.87
CA LEU A 54 11.43 -3.14 0.77
C LEU A 54 12.55 -4.12 1.12
N HIS A 55 12.16 -5.31 1.62
CA HIS A 55 13.08 -6.30 2.20
C HIS A 55 14.18 -6.85 1.27
N VAL A 56 13.97 -6.82 -0.05
CA VAL A 56 14.88 -7.47 -1.04
C VAL A 56 15.74 -6.44 -1.78
N VAL A 57 15.63 -5.16 -1.43
CA VAL A 57 16.36 -4.08 -2.10
C VAL A 57 17.57 -3.71 -1.27
N HIS A 58 18.77 -4.01 -1.78
CA HIS A 58 20.04 -3.68 -1.14
C HIS A 58 20.44 -2.23 -1.42
N ASP A 59 21.02 -1.54 -0.43
CA ASP A 59 21.68 -0.26 -0.68
C ASP A 59 22.89 -0.47 -1.60
N THR A 60 22.93 0.24 -2.73
CA THR A 60 24.12 0.27 -3.59
C THR A 60 25.10 1.31 -3.05
N SER A 61 25.74 1.04 -1.91
CA SER A 61 26.79 1.90 -1.36
C SER A 61 28.18 1.67 -1.99
N ASP A 62 28.34 0.62 -2.80
CA ASP A 62 29.67 0.13 -3.18
C ASP A 62 30.09 0.46 -4.62
N SER A 63 29.30 1.23 -5.37
CA SER A 63 29.66 1.67 -6.72
C SER A 63 29.50 3.17 -6.82
N ALA A 64 30.60 3.89 -7.09
CA ALA A 64 30.66 5.34 -7.30
C ALA A 64 29.87 5.79 -8.56
N GLY A 65 28.54 5.66 -8.53
CA GLY A 65 27.59 6.06 -9.56
C GLY A 65 26.25 6.47 -8.92
N PRO A 66 25.36 7.17 -9.65
CA PRO A 66 24.10 7.65 -9.11
C PRO A 66 23.29 6.46 -8.59
N GLY A 67 22.80 6.60 -7.35
CA GLY A 67 22.22 5.53 -6.54
C GLY A 67 21.15 4.70 -7.22
N LEU A 68 20.92 3.50 -6.66
CA LEU A 68 19.83 2.56 -6.97
C LEU A 68 19.06 2.91 -8.23
N SER A 69 19.43 2.28 -9.35
CA SER A 69 18.65 2.45 -10.57
C SER A 69 17.18 2.15 -10.22
N PRO A 70 16.22 3.00 -10.63
CA PRO A 70 14.81 2.79 -10.34
C PRO A 70 14.29 1.42 -10.76
N GLN A 71 15.02 0.70 -11.61
CA GLN A 71 14.65 -0.60 -12.14
C GLN A 71 14.79 -1.74 -11.11
N ASN A 72 15.71 -1.64 -10.14
CA ASN A 72 16.03 -2.77 -9.26
C ASN A 72 15.08 -2.91 -8.06
N PHE A 73 14.42 -1.84 -7.61
CA PHE A 73 13.54 -1.95 -6.43
C PHE A 73 12.14 -2.49 -6.76
N PHE A 74 11.71 -2.42 -8.03
CA PHE A 74 10.46 -3.02 -8.49
C PHE A 74 10.47 -4.56 -8.47
N GLU A 75 11.64 -5.18 -8.33
CA GLU A 75 11.76 -6.63 -8.07
C GLU A 75 11.26 -7.00 -6.65
N SER A 76 11.00 -6.00 -5.80
CA SER A 76 10.39 -6.24 -4.51
C SER A 76 8.97 -6.78 -4.68
N SER A 77 8.71 -7.94 -4.07
CA SER A 77 7.36 -8.50 -3.96
C SER A 77 6.35 -7.61 -3.24
N TRP A 78 6.78 -6.48 -2.68
CA TRP A 78 5.85 -5.46 -2.21
C TRP A 78 4.97 -4.95 -3.36
N PHE A 79 5.51 -4.73 -4.56
CA PHE A 79 4.72 -4.20 -5.69
C PHE A 79 3.62 -5.15 -6.17
N ASP A 80 3.77 -6.45 -5.94
CA ASP A 80 2.78 -7.44 -6.37
C ASP A 80 1.62 -7.58 -5.38
N ARG A 81 1.73 -7.07 -4.14
CA ARG A 81 0.70 -7.30 -3.11
C ARG A 81 -0.58 -6.51 -3.39
N GLY A 82 -1.72 -7.12 -3.07
CA GLY A 82 -3.03 -6.46 -3.15
C GLY A 82 -3.12 -5.15 -2.34
N TRP A 83 -2.52 -5.12 -1.14
CA TRP A 83 -2.55 -3.95 -0.26
C TRP A 83 -1.75 -2.75 -0.77
N THR A 84 -0.79 -2.97 -1.66
CA THR A 84 0.11 -1.94 -2.18
C THR A 84 -0.63 -0.80 -2.87
N LEU A 85 -1.80 -1.08 -3.45
CA LEU A 85 -2.65 -0.03 -4.02
C LEU A 85 -3.08 0.98 -2.95
N GLN A 86 -3.59 0.52 -1.81
CA GLN A 86 -3.98 1.41 -0.73
C GLN A 86 -2.76 2.12 -0.12
N GLU A 87 -1.65 1.40 0.03
CA GLU A 87 -0.41 1.93 0.61
C GLU A 87 0.26 3.00 -0.27
N LEU A 88 -0.01 3.01 -1.58
CA LEU A 88 0.45 4.06 -2.50
C LEU A 88 -0.56 5.20 -2.67
N ILE A 89 -1.85 4.86 -2.79
CA ILE A 89 -2.90 5.82 -3.19
C ILE A 89 -3.43 6.61 -1.99
N ALA A 90 -3.63 5.96 -0.84
CA ALA A 90 -4.26 6.60 0.31
C ALA A 90 -3.39 7.69 0.97
N PRO A 91 -2.13 7.43 1.35
CA PRO A 91 -1.30 8.43 2.01
C PRO A 91 -0.78 9.47 1.02
N ASP A 92 -0.70 10.73 1.43
CA ASP A 92 -0.11 11.79 0.60
C ASP A 92 1.39 11.56 0.40
N ASN A 93 2.11 11.28 1.49
CA ASN A 93 3.57 11.07 1.48
C ASN A 93 3.92 9.60 1.67
N VAL A 94 4.65 9.02 0.72
CA VAL A 94 5.21 7.67 0.84
C VAL A 94 6.72 7.73 0.65
N VAL A 95 7.45 7.19 1.62
CA VAL A 95 8.90 7.02 1.59
C VAL A 95 9.22 5.54 1.39
N LEU A 96 9.96 5.21 0.34
CA LEU A 96 10.45 3.88 0.05
C LEU A 96 11.80 3.67 0.77
N LEU A 97 11.88 2.63 1.58
CA LEU A 97 13.07 2.27 2.35
C LEU A 97 13.65 0.94 1.85
N SER A 98 14.98 0.85 1.82
CA SER A 98 15.71 -0.38 1.50
C SER A 98 15.75 -1.36 2.68
N ASN A 99 16.35 -2.53 2.48
CA ASN A 99 16.49 -3.54 3.51
C ASN A 99 17.43 -3.15 4.68
N THR A 100 18.22 -2.09 4.48
CA THR A 100 19.12 -1.45 5.44
C THR A 100 18.54 -0.15 6.03
N TRP A 101 17.26 0.13 5.78
CA TRP A 101 16.55 1.34 6.23
C TRP A 101 17.03 2.65 5.57
N GLY A 102 17.80 2.54 4.48
CA GLY A 102 18.17 3.67 3.63
C GLY A 102 16.98 4.18 2.83
N VAL A 103 16.88 5.51 2.66
CA VAL A 103 15.84 6.12 1.82
C VAL A 103 16.19 5.89 0.35
N ILE A 104 15.36 5.14 -0.35
CA ILE A 104 15.46 4.93 -1.80
C ILE A 104 14.90 6.16 -2.54
N GLY A 105 13.78 6.69 -2.03
CA GLY A 105 13.12 7.87 -2.56
C GLY A 105 11.65 7.91 -2.15
N THR A 106 10.85 8.70 -2.86
CA THR A 106 9.45 8.95 -2.53
C THR A 106 8.50 8.57 -3.66
N LYS A 107 7.22 8.33 -3.34
CA LYS A 107 6.17 8.13 -4.35
C LYS A 107 6.14 9.26 -5.39
N PHE A 108 6.34 10.52 -4.98
CA PHE A 108 6.39 11.66 -5.90
C PHE A 108 7.55 11.56 -6.90
N GLN A 109 8.76 11.23 -6.42
CA GLN A 109 9.93 11.07 -7.28
C GLN A 109 9.74 9.92 -8.30
N PHE A 110 9.01 8.88 -7.91
CA PHE A 110 8.77 7.71 -8.76
C PHE A 110 7.39 7.69 -9.43
N ALA A 111 6.59 8.76 -9.37
CA ALA A 111 5.19 8.73 -9.82
C ALA A 111 5.04 8.26 -11.27
N LYS A 112 5.88 8.77 -12.18
CA LYS A 112 5.89 8.34 -13.59
C LYS A 112 6.32 6.88 -13.76
N THR A 113 7.33 6.44 -13.02
CA THR A 113 7.80 5.05 -13.08
C THR A 113 6.75 4.09 -12.49
N LEU A 114 6.06 4.49 -11.43
CA LEU A 114 4.93 3.77 -10.85
C LEU A 114 3.77 3.70 -11.85
N GLU A 115 3.47 4.78 -12.57
CA GLU A 115 2.48 4.76 -13.65
C GLU A 115 2.85 3.77 -14.75
N GLU A 116 4.09 3.81 -15.24
CA GLU A 116 4.56 2.92 -16.29
C GLU A 116 4.51 1.44 -15.87
N LYS A 117 4.97 1.13 -14.65
CA LYS A 117 5.12 -0.25 -14.15
C LYS A 117 3.83 -0.82 -13.57
N LEU A 118 3.10 -0.03 -12.80
CA LEU A 118 1.93 -0.46 -12.03
C LEU A 118 0.61 -0.06 -12.69
N LYS A 119 0.67 0.73 -13.78
CA LYS A 119 -0.48 1.27 -14.51
C LYS A 119 -1.38 2.18 -13.68
N LEU A 120 -0.83 2.75 -12.61
CA LEU A 120 -1.52 3.70 -11.73
C LEU A 120 -1.44 5.11 -12.32
N ASP A 121 -2.56 5.83 -12.34
CA ASP A 121 -2.58 7.22 -12.79
C ASP A 121 -1.63 8.08 -11.94
N ALA A 122 -0.65 8.72 -12.57
CA ALA A 122 0.33 9.54 -11.86
C ALA A 122 -0.32 10.73 -11.13
N GLY A 123 -1.40 11.29 -11.66
CA GLY A 123 -2.16 12.36 -11.02
C GLY A 123 -2.84 11.90 -9.74
N VAL A 124 -3.35 10.66 -9.71
CA VAL A 124 -3.89 10.05 -8.47
C VAL A 124 -2.77 9.83 -7.46
N LEU A 125 -1.62 9.30 -7.88
CA LEU A 125 -0.47 9.12 -6.99
C LEU A 125 0.05 10.44 -6.40
N MET A 126 0.01 11.53 -7.17
CA MET A 126 0.46 12.85 -6.76
C MET A 126 -0.63 13.69 -6.05
N GLY A 127 -1.86 13.17 -5.92
CA GLY A 127 -2.98 13.90 -5.32
C GLY A 127 -3.52 15.06 -6.18
N THR A 128 -3.08 15.20 -7.44
CA THR A 128 -3.57 16.23 -8.37
C THR A 128 -4.85 15.81 -9.10
N LYS A 129 -5.21 14.52 -9.03
CA LYS A 129 -6.45 13.96 -9.56
C LYS A 129 -7.17 13.17 -8.46
N PRO A 130 -8.46 13.43 -8.17
CA PRO A 130 -9.20 12.65 -7.19
C PRO A 130 -9.34 11.18 -7.60
N LEU A 131 -9.12 10.24 -6.67
CA LEU A 131 -9.26 8.80 -6.93
C LEU A 131 -10.61 8.43 -7.56
N PHE A 132 -11.70 8.98 -7.04
CA PHE A 132 -13.06 8.67 -7.51
C PHE A 132 -13.44 9.34 -8.84
N SER A 133 -12.58 10.19 -9.41
CA SER A 133 -12.73 10.65 -10.79
C SER A 133 -12.28 9.59 -11.81
N VAL A 134 -11.56 8.57 -11.36
CA VAL A 134 -11.13 7.43 -12.17
C VAL A 134 -12.23 6.38 -12.22
N SER A 135 -12.46 5.84 -13.42
CA SER A 135 -13.50 4.84 -13.66
C SER A 135 -13.32 3.60 -12.78
N VAL A 136 -14.42 2.92 -12.46
CA VAL A 136 -14.39 1.63 -11.74
C VAL A 136 -13.55 0.61 -12.53
N ALA A 137 -13.67 0.59 -13.86
CA ALA A 137 -12.94 -0.33 -14.73
C ALA A 137 -11.42 -0.14 -14.64
N GLU A 138 -10.96 1.11 -14.60
CA GLU A 138 -9.54 1.43 -14.47
C GLU A 138 -9.00 1.10 -13.07
N ARG A 139 -9.77 1.39 -12.02
CA ARG A 139 -9.43 0.96 -10.65
C ARG A 139 -9.36 -0.57 -10.52
N MET A 140 -10.26 -1.29 -11.19
CA MET A 140 -10.21 -2.77 -11.30
C MET A 140 -8.98 -3.25 -12.08
N PHE A 141 -8.62 -2.56 -13.15
CA PHE A 141 -7.42 -2.87 -13.93
C PHE A 141 -6.16 -2.79 -13.06
N TRP A 142 -6.02 -1.76 -12.22
CA TRP A 142 -4.91 -1.66 -11.27
C TRP A 142 -4.81 -2.86 -10.31
N ALA A 143 -5.96 -3.35 -9.85
CA ALA A 143 -6.09 -4.49 -8.94
C ALA A 143 -5.81 -5.84 -9.61
N SER A 144 -6.08 -5.96 -10.92
CA SER A 144 -6.00 -7.23 -11.66
C SER A 144 -4.61 -7.87 -11.68
N ALA A 145 -3.55 -7.05 -11.60
CA ALA A 145 -2.16 -7.51 -11.59
C ALA A 145 -1.63 -7.81 -10.17
N ARG A 146 -2.49 -7.75 -9.14
CA ARG A 146 -2.06 -7.93 -7.74
C ARG A 146 -2.38 -9.31 -7.21
N GLU A 147 -1.52 -9.77 -6.32
CA GLU A 147 -1.60 -11.05 -5.65
C GLU A 147 -1.86 -10.90 -4.16
N THR A 148 -2.58 -11.87 -3.61
CA THR A 148 -2.85 -11.96 -2.17
C THR A 148 -2.70 -13.42 -1.74
N THR A 149 -2.07 -13.64 -0.59
CA THR A 149 -1.89 -14.99 -0.01
C THR A 149 -3.17 -15.55 0.62
N VAL A 150 -4.09 -14.67 1.02
CA VAL A 150 -5.41 -15.01 1.57
C VAL A 150 -6.47 -14.62 0.55
N VAL A 151 -7.36 -15.53 0.19
CA VAL A 151 -8.32 -15.34 -0.90
C VAL A 151 -9.25 -14.15 -0.65
N GLU A 152 -9.67 -13.94 0.59
CA GLU A 152 -10.55 -12.84 0.96
C GLU A 152 -9.87 -11.48 0.85
N TYR A 153 -8.55 -11.42 0.98
CA TYR A 153 -7.82 -10.16 0.78
C TYR A 153 -7.88 -9.65 -0.65
N LYS A 154 -8.20 -10.49 -1.65
CA LYS A 154 -8.48 -10.00 -3.03
C LYS A 154 -9.58 -8.95 -3.08
N ALA A 155 -10.51 -8.98 -2.12
CA ALA A 155 -11.57 -8.00 -2.00
C ALA A 155 -11.26 -6.94 -0.93
N TYR A 156 -10.83 -7.36 0.27
CA TYR A 156 -10.64 -6.45 1.38
C TYR A 156 -9.50 -5.43 1.18
N CYS A 157 -8.47 -5.78 0.41
CA CYS A 157 -7.43 -4.82 0.05
C CYS A 157 -7.89 -3.76 -0.96
N LEU A 158 -9.15 -3.77 -1.40
CA LEU A 158 -9.69 -2.82 -2.39
C LEU A 158 -10.82 -1.94 -1.83
N LEU A 159 -11.23 -2.12 -0.57
CA LEU A 159 -12.35 -1.39 0.03
C LEU A 159 -12.22 0.13 -0.14
N GLY A 160 -11.09 0.69 0.30
CA GLY A 160 -10.81 2.12 0.17
C GLY A 160 -10.58 2.58 -1.27
N ILE A 161 -10.06 1.71 -2.14
CA ILE A 161 -9.92 2.00 -3.58
C ILE A 161 -11.28 2.23 -4.24
N PHE A 162 -12.29 1.47 -3.81
CA PHE A 162 -13.66 1.60 -4.32
C PHE A 162 -14.56 2.49 -3.48
N GLY A 163 -14.13 2.95 -2.31
CA GLY A 163 -14.93 3.78 -1.42
C GLY A 163 -16.09 3.01 -0.78
N VAL A 164 -15.89 1.72 -0.53
CA VAL A 164 -16.92 0.82 0.02
C VAL A 164 -16.48 0.29 1.39
N SER A 165 -17.45 -0.12 2.20
CA SER A 165 -17.20 -0.79 3.47
C SER A 165 -17.88 -2.15 3.47
N LEU A 166 -17.11 -3.19 3.77
CA LEU A 166 -17.62 -4.56 3.89
C LEU A 166 -17.12 -5.16 5.19
N THR A 167 -18.02 -5.77 5.95
CA THR A 167 -17.63 -6.58 7.11
C THR A 167 -16.84 -7.80 6.64
N PRO A 168 -15.59 -8.00 7.11
CA PRO A 168 -14.81 -9.17 6.75
C PRO A 168 -15.45 -10.45 7.28
N ARG A 169 -15.52 -11.44 6.39
CA ARG A 169 -15.99 -12.79 6.67
C ARG A 169 -15.05 -13.76 5.98
N TYR A 170 -14.54 -14.73 6.73
CA TYR A 170 -13.58 -15.73 6.27
C TYR A 170 -14.27 -17.09 6.12
N GLY A 171 -13.94 -17.83 5.06
CA GLY A 171 -14.49 -19.18 4.83
C GLY A 171 -15.97 -19.22 4.41
N GLU A 172 -16.54 -18.13 3.91
CA GLU A 172 -17.89 -18.14 3.34
C GLU A 172 -17.94 -18.92 2.01
N LEU A 173 -19.09 -19.56 1.75
CA LEU A 173 -19.37 -20.21 0.46
C LEU A 173 -19.43 -19.21 -0.70
N ARG A 174 -19.89 -17.97 -0.42
CA ARG A 174 -19.95 -16.90 -1.41
C ARG A 174 -18.59 -16.19 -1.49
N PRO A 175 -17.98 -16.08 -2.68
CA PRO A 175 -16.72 -15.37 -2.83
C PRO A 175 -16.81 -13.90 -2.41
N CYS A 176 -15.84 -13.45 -1.61
CA CYS A 176 -15.81 -12.05 -1.16
C CYS A 176 -15.69 -11.04 -2.33
N THR A 177 -15.10 -11.46 -3.46
CA THR A 177 -15.01 -10.63 -4.67
C THR A 177 -16.38 -10.34 -5.28
N GLU A 178 -17.35 -11.23 -5.16
CA GLU A 178 -18.73 -10.96 -5.60
C GLU A 178 -19.40 -9.94 -4.68
N ARG A 179 -19.21 -10.06 -3.36
CA ARG A 179 -19.72 -9.08 -2.40
C ARG A 179 -19.12 -7.70 -2.63
N LEU A 180 -17.84 -7.63 -3.01
CA LEU A 180 -17.20 -6.39 -3.43
C LEU A 180 -17.89 -5.84 -4.68
N ALA A 181 -18.06 -6.65 -5.73
CA ALA A 181 -18.70 -6.22 -6.97
C ALA A 181 -20.11 -5.64 -6.72
N ASP A 182 -20.94 -6.30 -5.91
CA ASP A 182 -22.28 -5.81 -5.56
C ASP A 182 -22.27 -4.47 -4.80
N SER A 183 -21.21 -4.23 -4.01
CA SER A 183 -21.11 -3.03 -3.17
C SER A 183 -20.58 -1.80 -3.92
N ILE A 184 -19.95 -2.00 -5.08
CA ILE A 184 -19.41 -0.90 -5.88
C ILE A 184 -20.59 -0.14 -6.49
N PRO A 185 -20.73 1.17 -6.22
CA PRO A 185 -21.77 1.97 -6.83
C PRO A 185 -21.69 1.88 -8.36
N CYS A 186 -22.82 1.60 -9.01
CA CYS A 186 -22.92 1.77 -10.46
C CYS A 186 -22.70 3.25 -10.77
N SER A 187 -21.57 3.59 -11.39
CA SER A 187 -21.29 4.90 -11.96
C SER A 187 -22.06 5.10 -13.27
#